data_AF-D1JGS8-F1
#
_entry.id   AF-D1JGS8-F1
#
_cell.length_a   1.000
_cell.length_b   1.000
_cell.length_c   1.000
_cell.angle_alpha   90.00
_cell.angle_beta   90.00
_cell.angle_gamma   90.00
#
_symmetry.space_group_name_H-M   'P 1'
#
loop_
_entity.id
_entity.type
_entity.pdbx_description
1 polymer ?
#
loop_
_entity_poly.entity_id
_entity_poly.type
_entity_poly.pdbx_seq_one_letter_code
_entity_poly.pdbx_strand_id
1 'polypeptide(L)'
;MEKIVEENKIVDCKYITDGCGASMACGSVVTELVKGKTIEEALTVEDKDVLSVLGGLPEENIHCSVLAMDTLRAALEDYKSKSKSKNKKRNKKERR
;
A
#
# COMPACT_ATOMS: atom_id res chain seq x y z
N MET A 1 -15.13 -10.82 7.81
CA MET A 1 -14.49 -9.97 6.79
C MET A 1 -13.37 -9.25 7.51
N GLU A 2 -12.13 -9.71 7.36
CA GLU A 2 -10.98 -9.09 8.03
C GLU A 2 -10.88 -7.63 7.58
N LYS A 3 -10.85 -6.70 8.54
CA LYS A 3 -10.62 -5.30 8.20
C LYS A 3 -9.14 -5.13 7.89
N ILE A 4 -8.85 -4.40 6.82
CA ILE A 4 -7.50 -4.15 6.32
C ILE A 4 -6.94 -2.84 6.94
N VAL A 5 -7.84 -1.95 7.37
CA VAL A 5 -7.55 -0.68 8.04
C VAL A 5 -8.51 -0.49 9.21
N GLU A 6 -7.98 -0.15 10.39
CA GLU A 6 -8.73 0.21 11.60
C GLU A 6 -8.20 1.51 12.17
N GLU A 7 -9.08 2.45 12.54
CA GLU A 7 -8.69 3.73 13.17
C GLU A 7 -7.56 4.47 12.42
N ASN A 8 -7.62 4.45 11.09
CA ASN A 8 -6.61 5.05 10.19
C ASN A 8 -5.24 4.34 10.17
N LYS A 9 -5.11 3.16 10.79
CA LYS A 9 -3.93 2.30 10.78
C LYS A 9 -4.13 1.06 9.91
N ILE A 10 -3.09 0.67 9.19
CA ILE A 10 -3.08 -0.54 8.35
C ILE A 10 -2.84 -1.74 9.26
N VAL A 11 -3.86 -2.59 9.46
CA VAL A 11 -3.76 -3.77 10.35
C VAL A 11 -3.32 -5.03 9.60
N ASP A 12 -3.64 -5.10 8.31
CA ASP A 12 -3.23 -6.18 7.43
C ASP A 12 -2.94 -5.61 6.04
N CYS A 13 -2.03 -6.22 5.29
CA CYS A 13 -1.69 -5.78 3.93
C CYS A 13 -1.36 -7.01 3.09
N LYS A 14 -2.00 -7.12 1.94
CA LYS A 14 -1.86 -8.26 1.02
C LYS A 14 -1.61 -7.74 -0.38
N TYR A 15 -0.74 -8.41 -1.11
CA TYR A 15 -0.41 -8.07 -2.50
C TYR A 15 -0.51 -9.32 -3.38
N ILE A 16 -0.63 -9.09 -4.68
CA ILE A 16 -0.52 -10.11 -5.72
C ILE A 16 0.34 -9.53 -6.83
N THR A 17 1.24 -10.35 -7.38
CA THR A 17 2.09 -9.97 -8.50
C THR A 17 2.35 -11.20 -9.36
N ASP A 18 2.44 -10.99 -10.67
CA ASP A 18 2.91 -11.94 -11.67
C ASP A 18 4.33 -11.60 -12.16
N GLY A 19 5.01 -10.68 -11.47
CA GLY A 19 6.35 -10.22 -11.78
C GLY A 19 7.46 -11.22 -11.42
N CYS A 20 8.70 -10.79 -11.60
CA CYS A 20 9.87 -11.62 -11.32
C CYS A 20 10.12 -11.77 -9.81
N GLY A 21 11.12 -12.57 -9.43
CA GLY A 21 11.52 -12.76 -8.02
C GLY A 21 11.77 -11.46 -7.26
N ALA A 22 12.34 -10.44 -7.93
CA ALA A 22 12.55 -9.13 -7.34
C ALA A 22 11.22 -8.41 -7.05
N SER A 23 10.24 -8.48 -7.95
CA SER A 23 8.91 -7.91 -7.72
C SER A 23 8.21 -8.58 -6.53
N MET A 24 8.31 -9.91 -6.41
CA MET A 24 7.78 -10.64 -5.26
C MET A 24 8.44 -10.21 -3.96
N ALA A 25 9.77 -10.07 -3.93
CA ALA A 25 10.50 -9.62 -2.75
C ALA A 25 10.13 -8.18 -2.35
N CYS A 26 10.09 -7.25 -3.31
CA CYS A 26 9.67 -5.87 -3.08
C CYS A 26 8.25 -5.79 -2.51
N GLY A 27 7.29 -6.53 -3.09
CA GLY A 27 5.92 -6.55 -2.60
C GLY A 27 5.81 -7.04 -1.16
N SER A 28 6.54 -8.10 -0.80
CA SER A 28 6.57 -8.61 0.57
C SER A 28 7.16 -7.61 1.56
N VAL A 29 8.24 -6.93 1.18
CA VAL A 29 8.87 -5.91 2.02
C VAL A 29 7.93 -4.72 2.21
N VAL A 30 7.27 -4.27 1.13
CA VAL A 30 6.31 -3.18 1.19
C VAL A 30 5.18 -3.50 2.17
N THR A 31 4.60 -4.71 2.10
CA THR A 31 3.50 -5.09 3.02
C THR A 31 3.92 -5.06 4.48
N GLU A 32 5.15 -5.49 4.79
CA GLU A 32 5.67 -5.47 6.16
C GLU A 32 6.02 -4.03 6.61
N LEU A 33 6.57 -3.20 5.72
CA LEU A 33 6.95 -1.82 6.03
C LEU A 33 5.76 -0.91 6.37
N VAL A 34 4.58 -1.20 5.83
CA VAL A 34 3.37 -0.37 6.06
C VAL A 34 2.45 -0.92 7.13
N LYS A 35 2.63 -2.18 7.54
CA LYS A 35 1.81 -2.81 8.58
C LYS A 35 2.00 -2.09 9.91
N GLY A 36 0.90 -1.75 10.57
CA GLY A 36 0.87 -0.99 11.82
C GLY A 36 1.02 0.53 11.65
N LYS A 37 1.42 1.01 10.48
CA LYS A 37 1.51 2.45 10.19
C LYS A 37 0.15 3.05 9.88
N THR A 38 0.02 4.34 10.13
CA THR A 38 -1.11 5.13 9.62
C THR A 38 -1.03 5.29 8.11
N ILE A 39 -2.15 5.65 7.47
CA ILE A 39 -2.18 5.92 6.03
C ILE A 39 -1.19 7.05 5.65
N GLU A 40 -1.05 8.05 6.50
CA GLU A 40 -0.16 9.18 6.27
C GLU A 40 1.32 8.77 6.35
N GLU A 41 1.68 7.96 7.35
CA GLU A 41 3.04 7.39 7.46
C GLU A 41 3.34 6.37 6.35
N ALA A 42 2.34 5.64 5.88
CA ALA A 42 2.51 4.72 4.76
C ALA A 42 2.78 5.46 3.43
N LEU A 43 2.27 6.69 3.27
CA LEU A 43 2.53 7.53 2.10
C LEU A 43 3.95 8.12 2.08
N THR A 44 4.61 8.22 3.23
CA THR A 44 5.99 8.72 3.32
C THR A 44 7.04 7.65 3.06
N VAL A 45 6.65 6.37 2.95
CA VAL A 45 7.57 5.29 2.58
C VAL A 45 8.02 5.50 1.14
N GLU A 46 9.30 5.30 0.88
CA GLU A 46 9.93 5.44 -0.42
C GLU A 46 10.54 4.12 -0.91
N ASP A 47 10.86 4.04 -2.20
CA ASP A 47 11.53 2.89 -2.82
C ASP A 47 12.90 2.61 -2.20
N LYS A 48 13.57 3.65 -1.69
CA LYS A 48 14.84 3.53 -0.97
C LYS A 48 14.71 2.74 0.33
N ASP A 49 13.58 2.85 1.03
CA ASP A 49 13.33 2.06 2.24
C ASP A 49 13.25 0.56 1.89
N VAL A 50 12.57 0.25 0.78
CA VAL A 50 12.46 -1.12 0.25
C VAL A 50 13.84 -1.65 -0.13
N LEU A 51 14.63 -0.86 -0.87
CA LEU A 51 15.99 -1.24 -1.27
C LEU A 51 16.90 -1.43 -0.05
N SER A 52 16.77 -0.60 0.98
CA SER A 52 17.56 -0.71 2.20
C SER A 52 17.26 -2.00 2.97
N VAL A 53 16.00 -2.44 3.02
CA VAL A 53 15.62 -3.71 3.66
C VAL A 53 16.13 -4.90 2.86
N LEU A 54 16.11 -4.82 1.53
CA LEU A 54 16.60 -5.88 0.65
C LEU A 54 18.13 -5.98 0.59
N GLY A 55 18.85 -4.98 1.13
CA GLY A 55 20.31 -4.88 1.01
C GLY A 55 20.79 -4.43 -0.38
N GLY A 56 19.88 -3.82 -1.15
CA GLY A 56 20.10 -3.43 -2.54
C GLY A 56 19.55 -4.43 -3.56
N LEU A 57 19.42 -3.97 -4.80
CA LEU A 57 19.05 -4.78 -5.96
C LEU A 57 20.00 -4.48 -7.12
N PRO A 58 20.22 -5.43 -8.03
CA PRO A 58 20.89 -5.15 -9.30
C PRO A 58 20.20 -3.99 -10.03
N GLU A 59 20.96 -3.18 -10.76
CA GLU A 59 20.47 -1.96 -11.42
C GLU A 59 19.27 -2.23 -12.34
N GLU A 60 19.31 -3.35 -13.07
CA GLU A 60 18.23 -3.82 -13.93
C GLU A 60 16.91 -4.07 -13.19
N ASN A 61 16.94 -4.34 -11.87
CA ASN A 61 15.79 -4.72 -11.05
C ASN A 61 15.31 -3.62 -10.10
N ILE A 62 15.94 -2.45 -10.07
CA ILE A 62 15.50 -1.31 -9.24
C ILE A 62 14.08 -0.87 -9.61
N HIS A 63 13.68 -1.03 -10.88
CA HIS A 63 12.31 -0.73 -11.31
C HIS A 63 11.25 -1.53 -10.53
N CYS A 64 11.59 -2.71 -9.99
CA CYS A 64 10.67 -3.52 -9.19
C CYS A 64 10.32 -2.86 -7.85
N SER A 65 11.24 -2.15 -7.20
CA SER A 65 10.94 -1.43 -5.96
C SER A 65 10.05 -0.22 -6.23
N VAL A 66 10.34 0.52 -7.31
CA VAL A 66 9.52 1.66 -7.74
C VAL A 66 8.09 1.22 -8.06
N LEU A 67 7.92 0.14 -8.83
CA LEU A 67 6.61 -0.40 -9.18
C LEU A 67 5.80 -0.82 -7.94
N ALA A 68 6.44 -1.47 -6.97
CA ALA A 68 5.79 -1.87 -5.73
C ALA A 68 5.31 -0.64 -4.92
N MET A 69 6.12 0.42 -4.89
CA MET A 69 5.77 1.68 -4.20
C MET A 69 4.66 2.45 -4.90
N ASP A 70 4.68 2.53 -6.22
CA ASP A 70 3.59 3.15 -6.99
C ASP A 70 2.27 2.41 -6.78
N THR A 71 2.32 1.08 -6.73
CA THR A 71 1.16 0.23 -6.43
C THR A 71 0.60 0.53 -5.03
N LEU A 72 1.47 0.63 -4.02
CA LEU A 72 1.06 1.01 -2.67
C LEU A 72 0.39 2.39 -2.65
N ARG A 73 1.01 3.40 -3.26
CA ARG A 73 0.47 4.76 -3.31
C ARG A 73 -0.91 4.79 -3.95
N ALA A 74 -1.06 4.14 -5.11
CA ALA A 74 -2.34 4.04 -5.80
C ALA A 74 -3.42 3.37 -4.92
N ALA A 75 -3.07 2.31 -4.19
CA ALA A 75 -3.99 1.62 -3.28
C ALA A 75 -4.44 2.52 -2.11
N LEU A 76 -3.51 3.27 -1.50
CA LEU A 76 -3.81 4.20 -0.41
C LEU A 76 -4.67 5.38 -0.88
N GLU A 77 -4.39 5.92 -2.07
CA GLU A 77 -5.19 6.97 -2.70
C GLU A 77 -6.60 6.49 -3.04
N ASP A 78 -6.73 5.29 -3.62
CA ASP A 78 -8.02 4.65 -3.88
C ASP A 78 -8.82 4.46 -2.60
N TYR A 79 -8.18 3.98 -1.52
CA TYR A 79 -8.82 3.88 -0.20
C TYR A 79 -9.32 5.25 0.30
N LYS A 80 -8.48 6.29 0.23
CA LYS A 80 -8.82 7.65 0.65
C LYS A 80 -9.98 8.22 -0.17
N SER A 81 -10.01 7.96 -1.48
CA SER A 81 -11.09 8.41 -2.38
C SER A 81 -12.41 7.66 -2.13
N LYS A 82 -12.36 6.35 -1.88
CA LYS A 82 -13.53 5.51 -1.55
C LYS A 82 -14.10 5.87 -0.19
N SER A 83 -13.29 6.25 0.79
CA SER A 83 -13.77 6.76 2.09
C SER A 83 -14.64 8.01 1.92
N LYS A 84 -14.22 8.96 1.08
CA LYS A 84 -14.99 10.18 0.75
C LYS A 84 -16.30 9.85 0.02
N SER A 85 -16.27 8.88 -0.90
CA SER A 85 -17.45 8.47 -1.67
C SER A 85 -18.46 7.64 -0.87
N LYS A 86 -18.02 6.81 0.09
CA LYS A 86 -18.93 6.10 1.03
C LYS A 86 -19.69 7.08 1.91
N ASN A 87 -19.07 8.18 2.33
CA ASN A 87 -19.72 9.22 3.12
C ASN A 87 -20.87 9.91 2.34
N LYS A 88 -20.70 10.09 1.01
CA LYS A 88 -21.73 10.66 0.13
C LYS A 88 -22.92 9.73 -0.11
N LYS A 89 -22.72 8.40 -0.10
CA LYS A 89 -23.79 7.39 -0.25
C LYS A 89 -24.57 7.15 1.05
N ARG A 90 -23.93 7.22 2.23
CA ARG A 90 -24.63 7.14 3.54
C ARG A 90 -25.60 8.31 3.74
N ASN A 91 -25.17 9.55 3.47
CA ASN A 91 -26.02 10.74 3.62
C ASN A 91 -27.25 10.79 2.70
N LYS A 92 -27.28 10.02 1.59
CA LYS A 92 -28.45 9.98 0.68
C LYS A 92 -29.46 8.90 1.08
N LYS A 93 -29.08 7.91 1.89
CA LYS A 93 -29.97 6.83 2.36
C LYS A 93 -30.72 7.21 3.64
N GLU A 94 -30.17 8.11 4.45
CA GLU A 94 -30.78 8.59 5.70
C GLU A 94 -31.77 9.75 5.51
N ARG A 95 -31.90 10.26 4.27
CA ARG A 95 -32.87 11.29 3.87
C ARG A 95 -34.03 10.72 3.04
N ARG A 96 -34.30 9.41 3.12
CA ARG A 96 -35.44 8.73 2.51
C ARG A 96 -36.23 7.99 3.56
#